data_AF-A0A816QUI7-F1
#
_entry.id   AF-A0A816QUI7-F1
#
_cell.length_a   1.000
_cell.length_b   1.000
_cell.length_c   1.000
_cell.angle_alpha   90.00
_cell.angle_beta   90.00
_cell.angle_gamma   90.00
#
_symmetry.space_group_name_H-M   'P 1'
#
loop_
_entity.id
_entity.type
_entity.pdbx_description
1 polymer ?
#
loop_
_entity_poly.entity_id
_entity_poly.type
_entity_poly.pdbx_seq_one_letter_code
_entity_poly.pdbx_strand_id
1 'polypeptide(L)' 'MSREIVAWVHQMRREEKPEEVFDALLRKSGQEKEMLRVLDIACMCVNQNPMKRPVIQQVVD' A
#
# COMPACT_ATOMS: atom_id res chain seq x y z
N MET A 1 7.42 -3.33 16.06
CA MET A 1 8.17 -3.28 14.78
C MET A 1 7.26 -3.35 13.55
N SER A 2 6.46 -4.40 13.28
CA SER A 2 5.66 -4.47 12.02
C SER A 2 4.44 -3.52 11.93
N ARG A 3 3.91 -3.01 13.05
CA ARG A 3 2.77 -2.08 13.04
C ARG A 3 3.18 -0.64 12.68
N GLU A 4 4.45 -0.28 12.85
CA GLU A 4 4.92 1.09 12.61
C GLU A 4 4.95 1.43 11.12
N ILE A 5 5.42 0.50 10.29
CA ILE A 5 5.43 0.70 8.83
C ILE A 5 4.01 0.86 8.28
N VAL A 6 3.06 0.03 8.72
CA VAL A 6 1.65 0.14 8.28
C VAL A 6 1.05 1.50 8.69
N ALA A 7 1.31 1.94 9.92
CA ALA A 7 0.83 3.25 10.40
C ALA A 7 1.45 4.42 9.61
N TRP A 8 2.75 4.36 9.34
CA TRP A 8 3.46 5.35 8.54
C TRP A 8 2.94 5.40 7.09
N VAL A 9 2.77 4.25 6.44
CA VAL A 9 2.20 4.17 5.08
C VAL A 9 0.81 4.81 5.02
N HIS A 10 -0.06 4.51 5.99
CA HIS A 10 -1.37 5.16 6.06
C HIS A 10 -1.29 6.66 6.29
N GLN A 11 -0.28 7.16 7.02
CA GLN A 11 -0.05 8.59 7.18
C GLN A 11 0.36 9.25 5.86
N MET A 12 1.32 8.68 5.14
CA MET A 12 1.76 9.21 3.83
C MET A 12 0.61 9.26 2.83
N ARG A 13 -0.28 8.26 2.86
CA ARG A 13 -1.50 8.28 2.05
C ARG A 13 -2.49 9.39 2.43
N ARG A 14 -2.68 9.65 3.73
CA ARG A 14 -3.54 10.75 4.21
C ARG A 14 -2.98 12.13 3.86
N GLU A 15 -1.66 12.25 3.77
CA GLU A 15 -0.97 13.46 3.35
C GLU A 15 -0.87 13.62 1.82
N GLU A 16 -1.50 12.74 1.05
CA GLU A 16 -1.43 12.74 -0.42
C GLU A 16 0.00 12.57 -0.97
N LYS A 17 0.86 11.85 -0.24
CA LYS A 17 2.25 11.54 -0.61
C LYS A 17 2.52 10.02 -0.72
N PRO A 18 1.70 9.24 -1.44
CA PRO A 18 1.90 7.79 -1.54
C PRO A 18 3.26 7.41 -2.17
N GLU A 19 3.85 8.29 -2.97
CA GLU A 19 5.16 8.11 -3.60
C GLU A 19 6.30 7.99 -2.58
N GLU A 20 6.16 8.60 -1.41
CA GLU A 20 7.20 8.54 -0.37
C GLU A 20 7.37 7.15 0.24
N VAL A 21 6.36 6.29 0.07
CA VAL A 21 6.38 4.90 0.53
C VAL A 21 7.25 4.02 -0.36
N PHE A 22 7.45 4.39 -1.62
CA PHE A 22 8.16 3.55 -2.57
C PHE A 22 9.67 3.69 -2.45
N ASP A 23 10.35 2.56 -2.62
CA ASP A 23 11.80 2.51 -2.75
C ASP A 23 12.28 3.43 -3.89
N ALA A 24 13.32 4.23 -3.62
CA ALA A 24 13.87 5.19 -4.56
C ALA A 24 14.34 4.55 -5.88
N LEU A 25 14.75 3.28 -5.87
CA LEU A 25 15.13 2.54 -7.07
C LEU A 25 13.91 2.23 -7.97
N LEU A 26 12.74 2.03 -7.36
CA LEU A 26 11.50 1.74 -8.08
C LEU A 26 10.83 3.01 -8.62
N ARG A 27 11.05 4.18 -8.01
CA ARG A 27 10.50 5.47 -8.49
C ARG A 27 10.97 5.90 -9.88
N LYS A 28 11.97 5.22 -10.45
CA LYS A 28 12.47 5.47 -11.82
C LYS A 28 12.11 4.36 -12.80
N SER A 29 11.26 3.43 -12.39
CA SER A 29 10.89 2.26 -13.20
C SER A 29 9.88 2.57 -14.31
N GLY A 30 9.17 3.70 -14.24
CA GLY A 30 8.06 4.01 -15.16
C GLY A 30 6.79 3.19 -14.88
N GLN A 31 6.70 2.55 -13.71
CA GLN A 31 5.59 1.68 -13.29
C GLN A 31 4.79 2.32 -12.14
N GLU A 32 4.73 3.65 -12.09
CA GLU A 32 4.14 4.39 -10.96
C GLU A 32 2.67 4.00 -10.75
N LYS A 33 1.94 3.72 -11.84
CA LYS A 33 0.55 3.30 -11.79
C LYS A 33 0.39 1.92 -11.15
N GLU A 34 1.21 0.96 -11.53
CA GLU A 34 1.23 -0.40 -10.97
C GLU A 34 1.64 -0.36 -9.51
N MET A 35 2.64 0.45 -9.16
CA MET A 35 3.10 0.64 -7.80
C MET A 35 1.99 1.20 -6.89
N LEU A 36 1.25 2.21 -7.36
CA LEU A 36 0.07 2.73 -6.64
C LEU A 36 -1.02 1.67 -6.47
N ARG A 37 -1.30 0.88 -7.51
CA ARG A 37 -2.27 -0.23 -7.42
C ARG A 37 -1.86 -1.26 -6.38
N VAL A 38 -0.59 -1.66 -6.35
CA VAL A 38 -0.08 -2.60 -5.34
C VAL A 38 -0.17 -2.02 -3.93
N LEU A 39 0.14 -0.73 -3.76
CA LEU A 39 0.00 -0.03 -2.49
C LEU A 39 -1.47 -0.02 -2.00
N ASP A 40 -2.42 0.22 -2.89
CA ASP A 40 -3.84 0.17 -2.58
C ASP A 40 -4.28 -1.22 -2.09
N ILE A 41 -3.88 -2.26 -2.81
CA ILE A 41 -4.15 -3.65 -2.45
C ILE A 41 -3.52 -4.00 -1.10
N ALA A 42 -2.26 -3.60 -0.87
CA ALA A 42 -1.58 -3.82 0.40
C ALA A 42 -2.32 -3.14 1.56
N CYS A 43 -2.77 -1.89 1.38
CA CYS A 43 -3.57 -1.18 2.38
C CYS A 43 -4.90 -1.88 2.70
N MET A 44 -5.57 -2.47 1.71
CA MET A 44 -6.78 -3.27 1.95
C MET A 44 -6.47 -4.53 2.77
N CYS A 45 -5.38 -5.22 2.46
CA CYS A 45 -4.96 -6.45 3.14
C CYS A 45 -4.59 -6.24 4.61
N VAL A 46 -4.08 -5.06 4.98
CA VAL A 46 -3.67 -4.72 6.35
C VAL A 46 -4.71 -3.91 7.12
N ASN A 47 -5.96 -3.88 6.66
CA ASN A 47 -7.02 -3.12 7.33
C ASN A 47 -7.13 -3.50 8.82
N GLN A 48 -7.28 -2.50 9.69
CA GLN A 48 -7.43 -2.72 11.13
C GLN A 48 -8.67 -3.56 11.45
N ASN A 49 -9.75 -3.41 10.67
CA ASN A 49 -10.93 -4.26 10.77
C ASN A 49 -10.71 -5.52 9.90
N PRO A 50 -10.58 -6.73 10.50
CA PRO A 50 -10.38 -7.96 9.75
C PRO A 50 -11.49 -8.27 8.75
N MET A 51 -12.73 -7.86 9.03
CA MET A 51 -13.88 -8.08 8.14
C MET A 51 -13.83 -7.23 6.86
N LYS A 52 -12.98 -6.20 6.82
CA LYS A 52 -12.76 -5.36 5.63
C LYS A 52 -11.59 -5.86 4.77
N ARG A 53 -10.87 -6.90 5.20
CA ARG A 53 -9.75 -7.45 4.43
C ARG A 53 -10.31 -8.33 3.30
N PRO A 54 -9.75 -8.23 2.08
CA PRO A 54 -10.15 -9.10 0.99
C PRO A 54 -9.75 -10.54 1.26
N VAL A 55 -10.48 -11.50 0.67
CA VAL A 55 -9.98 -12.88 0.54
C VAL A 55 -8.90 -12.92 -0.53
N ILE A 56 -8.00 -13.91 -0.47
CA ILE A 56 -6.83 -13.95 -1.37
C ILE A 56 -7.23 -13.97 -2.85
N GLN A 57 -8.38 -14.55 -3.20
CA GLN A 57 -8.89 -14.54 -4.57
C GLN A 57 -9.12 -13.11 -5.08
N GLN A 58 -9.72 -12.22 -4.28
CA GLN A 58 -9.94 -10.81 -4.63
C GLN A 58 -8.64 -9.99 -4.74
N VAL A 59 -7.52 -10.51 -4.24
CA VAL A 59 -6.20 -9.85 -4.29
C VAL A 59 -5.46 -10.20 -5.58
N VAL A 60 -5.66 -11.41 -6.10
CA VAL A 60 -4.97 -11.93 -7.29
C VAL A 60 -5.76 -11.75 -8.59
N ASP A 61 -7.07 -11.56 -8.49
CA ASP A 61 -7.97 -11.23 -9.62
C ASP A 61 -7.74 -9.79 -10.14
#